data_AF-Q4C3F8-F1
#
_entry.id   AF-Q4C3F8-F1
#
_cell.length_a   1.000
_cell.length_b   1.000
_cell.length_c   1.000
_cell.angle_alpha   90.00
_cell.angle_beta   90.00
_cell.angle_gamma   90.00
#
_symmetry.space_group_name_H-M   'P 1'
#
loop_
_entity.id
_entity.type
_entity.pdbx_description
1 polymer ?
#
loop_
_entity_poly.entity_id
_entity_poly.type
_entity_poly.pdbx_seq_one_letter_code
_entity_poly.pdbx_strand_id
1 'polypeptide(L)'
;MCTNTIELTEYKPCNIPRDQIPQEIIDELKEKYKSKLQINLKYTKQGDQWLIISQGWVGYIPINNDWNFQINPKVPIRNIF
;
A
#
# COMPACT_ATOMS: atom_id res chain seq x y z
N MET A 1 -10.65 7.75 17.15
CA MET A 1 -10.64 7.63 15.68
C MET A 1 -10.06 6.24 15.39
N CYS A 2 -10.76 5.39 14.65
CA CYS A 2 -10.27 4.05 14.31
C CYS A 2 -9.52 4.16 12.98
N THR A 3 -8.21 3.95 12.98
CA THR A 3 -7.39 4.10 11.77
C THR A 3 -7.50 2.85 10.88
N ASN A 4 -7.72 3.04 9.58
CA ASN A 4 -7.70 1.99 8.56
C ASN A 4 -6.25 1.69 8.15
N THR A 5 -5.78 0.48 8.44
CA THR A 5 -4.43 0.01 8.12
C THR A 5 -4.47 -0.95 6.94
N ILE A 6 -3.71 -0.63 5.89
CA ILE A 6 -3.49 -1.53 4.76
C ILE A 6 -2.13 -2.22 4.90
N GLU A 7 -2.15 -3.55 4.94
CA GLU A 7 -0.92 -4.33 5.02
C GLU A 7 -0.40 -4.67 3.62
N LEU A 8 0.86 -4.30 3.38
CA LEU A 8 1.63 -4.71 2.20
C LEU A 8 2.79 -5.58 2.64
N THR A 9 3.27 -6.40 1.72
CA THR A 9 4.57 -7.07 1.88
C THR A 9 5.53 -6.51 0.83
N GLU A 10 6.75 -6.23 1.25
CA GLU A 10 7.82 -5.73 0.38
C GLU A 10 7.94 -6.57 -0.91
N TYR A 11 8.00 -5.89 -2.08
CA TYR A 11 8.04 -6.50 -3.41
C TYR A 11 6.87 -7.45 -3.77
N LYS A 12 5.85 -7.62 -2.93
CA LYS A 12 4.67 -8.40 -3.27
C LYS A 12 3.54 -7.48 -3.76
N PRO A 13 2.87 -7.84 -4.86
CA PRO A 13 1.69 -7.13 -5.32
C PRO A 13 0.51 -7.34 -4.38
N CYS A 14 -0.13 -6.25 -3.99
CA CYS A 14 -1.42 -6.25 -3.28
C CYS A 14 -2.49 -5.67 -4.21
N ASN A 15 -3.60 -6.40 -4.38
CA ASN A 15 -4.76 -5.92 -5.14
C ASN A 15 -5.83 -5.45 -4.16
N ILE A 16 -6.25 -4.21 -4.29
CA ILE A 16 -7.25 -3.60 -3.41
C ILE A 16 -8.40 -3.11 -4.28
N PRO A 17 -9.67 -3.49 -4.01
CA PRO A 17 -10.81 -2.95 -4.73
C PRO A 17 -10.81 -1.42 -4.74
N ARG A 18 -11.16 -0.82 -5.89
CA ARG A 18 -11.11 0.64 -6.06
C ARG A 18 -12.05 1.38 -5.11
N ASP A 19 -13.12 0.73 -4.71
CA ASP A 19 -14.14 1.19 -3.76
C ASP A 19 -13.68 1.15 -2.30
N GLN A 20 -12.62 0.40 -1.96
CA GLN A 20 -12.12 0.34 -0.58
C GLN A 20 -11.21 1.52 -0.21
N ILE A 21 -10.55 2.15 -1.19
CA ILE A 21 -9.63 3.26 -0.94
C ILE A 21 -10.09 4.48 -1.73
N PRO A 22 -10.35 5.62 -1.08
CA PRO A 22 -10.67 6.85 -1.77
C PRO A 22 -9.58 7.23 -2.78
N GLN A 23 -9.99 7.74 -3.95
CA GLN A 23 -9.05 8.17 -5.00
C GLN A 23 -8.01 9.17 -4.49
N GLU A 24 -8.43 10.07 -3.61
CA GLU A 24 -7.62 11.10 -2.96
C GLU A 24 -6.39 10.51 -2.25
N ILE A 25 -6.60 9.40 -1.54
CA ILE A 25 -5.56 8.67 -0.82
C ILE A 25 -4.54 8.08 -1.80
N ILE A 26 -5.02 7.52 -2.91
CA ILE A 26 -4.15 6.96 -3.95
C ILE A 26 -3.33 8.06 -4.62
N ASP A 27 -3.93 9.21 -4.89
CA ASP A 27 -3.26 10.33 -5.52
C ASP A 27 -2.17 10.90 -4.60
N GLU A 28 -2.47 11.05 -3.30
CA GLU A 28 -1.49 11.45 -2.29
C GLU A 28 -0.32 10.46 -2.20
N LEU A 29 -0.61 9.15 -2.22
CA LEU A 29 0.43 8.12 -2.22
C LEU A 29 1.32 8.20 -3.45
N LYS A 30 0.73 8.39 -4.63
CA LYS A 30 1.49 8.55 -5.87
C LYS A 30 2.35 9.81 -5.83
N GLU A 31 1.85 10.91 -5.30
CA GLU A 31 2.61 12.14 -5.24
C GLU A 31 3.79 12.05 -4.25
N LYS A 32 3.51 11.66 -3.01
CA LYS A 32 4.48 11.65 -1.91
C LYS A 32 5.42 10.44 -1.93
N TYR A 33 4.95 9.30 -2.43
CA TYR A 33 5.64 8.01 -2.29
C TYR A 33 5.89 7.30 -3.63
N LYS A 34 5.80 7.97 -4.79
CA LYS A 34 6.12 7.37 -6.12
C LYS A 34 7.44 6.62 -6.20
N SER A 35 8.46 7.03 -5.45
CA SER A 35 9.78 6.38 -5.45
C SER A 35 9.84 5.12 -4.59
N LYS A 36 8.84 4.91 -3.72
CA LYS A 36 8.76 3.79 -2.78
C LYS A 36 7.63 2.82 -3.11
N LEU A 37 6.58 3.31 -3.75
CA LEU A 37 5.39 2.56 -4.10
C LEU A 37 5.12 2.68 -5.59
N GLN A 38 4.93 1.53 -6.23
CA GLN A 38 4.38 1.45 -7.56
C GLN A 38 2.88 1.19 -7.44
N ILE A 39 2.06 2.13 -7.95
CA ILE A 39 0.60 2.05 -7.89
C ILE A 39 0.04 2.11 -9.31
N ASN A 40 -0.62 1.04 -9.73
CA ASN A 40 -1.27 0.93 -11.03
C ASN A 40 -2.76 0.63 -10.86
N LEU A 41 -3.56 1.01 -11.86
CA LEU A 41 -4.95 0.58 -11.95
C LEU A 41 -5.03 -0.72 -12.76
N LYS A 42 -5.74 -1.72 -12.24
CA LYS A 42 -5.95 -3.02 -12.87
C LYS A 42 -7.44 -3.23 -13.10
N TYR A 43 -7.81 -3.37 -14.36
CA TYR A 43 -9.18 -3.68 -14.76
C TYR A 43 -9.41 -5.19 -14.68
N THR A 44 -10.44 -5.61 -13.95
CA THR A 44 -10.82 -7.03 -13.85
C THR A 44 -12.30 -7.21 -14.16
N LYS A 45 -12.71 -8.44 -14.49
CA LYS A 45 -14.13 -8.77 -14.71
C LYS A 45 -15.02 -8.54 -13.47
N GLN A 46 -14.41 -8.45 -12.29
CA GLN A 46 -15.08 -8.26 -11.00
C GLN A 46 -15.07 -6.80 -10.52
N GLY A 47 -14.52 -5.88 -11.33
CA GLY A 47 -14.36 -4.48 -10.98
C GLY A 47 -12.91 -4.00 -11.03
N ASP A 48 -12.74 -2.69 -10.95
CA ASP A 48 -11.44 -2.04 -10.95
C ASP A 48 -10.72 -2.26 -9.61
N GLN A 49 -9.41 -2.53 -9.67
CA GLN A 49 -8.59 -2.74 -8.48
C GLN A 49 -7.31 -1.92 -8.57
N TRP A 50 -6.86 -1.38 -7.45
CA TRP A 50 -5.53 -0.84 -7.27
C TRP A 50 -4.53 -1.97 -7.10
N LEU A 51 -3.51 -1.98 -7.94
CA LEU A 51 -2.34 -2.83 -7.80
C LEU A 51 -1.22 -2.00 -7.16
N ILE A 52 -0.87 -2.33 -5.91
CA ILE A 52 0.15 -1.62 -5.13
C ILE A 52 1.33 -2.56 -4.86
N ILE A 53 2.54 -2.11 -5.14
CA ILE A 53 3.78 -2.86 -4.91
C ILE A 53 4.78 -1.93 -4.19
N SER A 54 5.29 -2.36 -3.03
CA SER A 54 6.42 -1.68 -2.38
C SER A 54 7.73 -1.99 -3.10
N GLN A 55 8.51 -0.96 -3.40
CA GLN A 55 9.80 -1.03 -4.10
C GLN A 55 10.98 -1.04 -3.12
N GLY A 56 10.96 -1.96 -2.15
CA GLY A 56 12.07 -2.15 -1.20
C GLY A 56 12.00 -1.26 0.05
N TRP A 57 10.82 -0.73 0.36
CA TRP A 57 10.59 0.02 1.59
C TRP A 57 9.79 -0.81 2.59
N VAL A 58 10.25 -0.85 3.84
CA VAL A 58 9.63 -1.56 4.97
C VAL A 58 9.40 -0.54 6.08
N GLY A 59 8.23 -0.58 6.72
CA GLY A 59 7.86 0.35 7.80
C GLY A 59 6.41 0.81 7.74
N TYR A 60 6.14 1.96 8.35
CA TYR A 60 4.81 2.56 8.47
C TYR A 60 4.66 3.88 7.70
N ILE A 61 3.72 3.97 6.76
CA ILE A 61 3.40 5.17 5.97
C ILE A 61 2.08 5.75 6.47
N PRO A 62 2.11 6.84 7.25
CA PRO A 62 0.89 7.60 7.52
C PRO A 62 0.51 8.40 6.27
N ILE A 63 -0.75 8.31 5.86
CA ILE A 63 -1.29 9.17 4.81
C ILE A 63 -2.02 10.33 5.48
N ASN A 64 -3.02 10.00 6.30
CA ASN A 64 -3.76 10.95 7.11
C ASN A 64 -4.17 10.31 8.45
N ASN A 65 -5.04 10.97 9.21
CA ASN A 65 -5.46 10.51 10.54
C ASN A 65 -6.25 9.19 10.51
N ASP A 66 -6.82 8.83 9.36
CA ASP A 66 -7.69 7.67 9.19
C ASP A 66 -7.07 6.57 8.32
N TRP A 67 -5.98 6.83 7.59
CA TRP A 67 -5.38 5.89 6.66
C TRP A 67 -3.88 5.76 6.85
N ASN A 68 -3.43 4.51 6.90
CA ASN A 68 -2.02 4.18 6.92
C ASN A 68 -1.73 2.90 6.14
N PHE A 69 -0.47 2.79 5.70
CA PHE A 69 0.06 1.56 5.12
C PHE A 69 1.15 1.01 6.02
N GLN A 70 1.04 -0.28 6.35
CA GLN A 70 2.08 -1.03 7.00
C GLN A 70 2.74 -1.94 5.98
N ILE A 71 4.04 -1.74 5.75
CA ILE A 71 4.80 -2.53 4.80
C ILE A 71 5.73 -3.46 5.57
N ASN A 72 5.38 -4.74 5.53
CA ASN A 72 6.12 -5.80 6.20
C ASN A 72 7.25 -6.31 5.29
N PRO A 73 8.40 -6.71 5.86
CA PRO A 73 9.49 -7.28 5.08
C PRO A 73 9.06 -8.62 4.46
N LYS A 74 9.50 -8.92 3.23
CA LYS A 74 9.15 -10.19 2.57
C LYS A 74 9.83 -11.39 3.22
N VAL A 75 11.01 -11.16 3.79
CA VAL A 75 11.74 -12.13 4.60
C VAL A 75 11.51 -11.74 6.06
N PRO A 76 10.95 -12.63 6.90
CA PRO A 76 10.81 -12.32 8.31
C PRO A 76 12.21 -12.09 8.89
N ILE A 77 12.43 -10.91 9.47
CA ILE A 77 13.67 -10.60 10.20
C ILE A 77 13.61 -11.40 11.50
N ARG A 78 13.97 -12.69 11.42
CA ARG A 78 14.27 -13.49 12.62
C ARG A 78 15.63 -12.99 13.11
N ASN A 79 15.61 -12.22 14.20
CA ASN A 79 16.74 -11.86 15.06
C ASN A 79 18.11 -11.77 14.36
N ILE A 80 18.53 -10.54 14.02
CA ILE A 80 19.95 -10.22 13.75
C ILE A 80 20.67 -9.72 15.02
N PHE A 81 20.17 -10.08 16.20
CA PHE A 81 20.75 -9.81 17.51
C PHE A 81 20.92 -11.12 18.26
#